data_AF-A0A2S9B7C0-F1
#
_entry.id   AF-A0A2S9B7C0-F1
#
_cell.length_a   1.000
_cell.length_b   1.000
_cell.length_c   1.000
_cell.angle_alpha   90.00
_cell.angle_beta   90.00
_cell.angle_gamma   90.00
#
_symmetry.space_group_name_H-M   'P 1'
#
loop_
_entity.id
_entity.type
_entity.pdbx_description
1 polymer ?
#
loop_
_entity_poly.entity_id
_entity_poly.type
_entity_poly.pdbx_seq_one_letter_code
_entity_poly.pdbx_strand_id
1 'polypeptide(L)' 'MLDANATHITFSLESVASDLQVLSFVGREAINHPFCFDIELVSARPDLKLEELLHKPGVLTFGATG' A
#
# COMPACT_ATOMS: atom_id res chain seq x y z
N MET A 1 13.42 18.97 -8.22
CA MET A 1 14.20 18.25 -7.19
C MET A 1 13.17 17.69 -6.22
N LEU A 2 12.88 16.39 -6.26
CA LEU A 2 11.99 15.76 -5.28
C LEU A 2 12.85 15.41 -4.05
N ASP A 3 12.36 15.75 -2.86
CA ASP A 3 13.05 15.48 -1.60
C ASP A 3 13.33 13.98 -1.44
N ALA A 4 14.56 13.62 -1.07
CA ALA A 4 14.96 12.22 -0.89
C ALA A 4 14.16 11.50 0.23
N ASN A 5 13.55 12.27 1.15
CA ASN A 5 12.74 11.78 2.26
C ASN A 5 11.22 11.78 1.98
N ALA A 6 10.78 12.12 0.76
CA ALA A 6 9.37 12.00 0.41
C ALA A 6 8.95 10.52 0.44
N THR A 7 7.69 10.22 0.80
CA THR A 7 7.16 8.86 0.76
C THR A 7 7.13 8.38 -0.69
N HIS A 8 8.16 7.66 -1.10
CA HIS A 8 8.31 7.19 -2.47
C HIS A 8 7.35 6.05 -2.82
N ILE A 9 6.68 5.44 -1.84
CA ILE A 9 5.77 4.31 -2.07
C ILE A 9 4.55 4.50 -1.20
N THR A 10 3.37 4.57 -1.83
CA THR A 10 2.11 4.79 -1.12
C THR A 10 1.13 3.66 -1.40
N PHE A 11 0.33 3.33 -0.38
CA PHE A 11 -0.77 2.40 -0.52
C PHE A 11 -2.07 3.09 -0.11
N SER A 12 -3.06 3.07 -0.99
CA SER A 12 -4.39 3.66 -0.74
C SER A 12 -5.48 2.64 -0.96
N LEU A 13 -6.44 2.59 -0.04
CA LEU A 13 -7.64 1.76 -0.15
C LEU A 13 -8.84 2.64 -0.52
N GLU A 14 -9.69 2.14 -1.41
CA GLU A 14 -10.92 2.84 -1.78
C GLU A 14 -11.84 3.00 -0.57
N SER A 15 -12.38 4.21 -0.37
CA SER A 15 -13.32 4.54 0.71
C SER A 15 -12.81 4.29 2.13
N VAL A 16 -11.49 4.25 2.33
CA VAL A 16 -10.88 4.21 3.68
C VAL A 16 -9.89 5.36 3.83
N ALA A 17 -10.24 6.34 4.67
CA ALA A 17 -9.28 7.34 5.14
C ALA A 17 -8.44 6.73 6.27
N SER A 18 -7.22 6.29 5.94
CA SER A 18 -6.27 5.75 6.91
C SER A 18 -4.90 6.39 6.79
N ASP A 19 -4.19 6.46 7.91
CA ASP A 19 -2.80 6.91 8.05
C ASP A 19 -1.78 5.79 7.76
N LEU A 20 -2.16 4.81 6.94
CA LEU A 20 -1.33 3.64 6.63
C LEU A 20 -0.09 4.08 5.84
N GLN A 21 1.08 3.65 6.31
CA GLN A 21 2.36 3.84 5.63
C GLN A 21 2.93 2.48 5.24
N VAL A 22 3.51 2.41 4.04
CA VAL A 22 4.15 1.19 3.55
C VAL A 22 5.51 1.04 4.22
N LEU A 23 5.69 -0.05 4.97
CA LEU A 23 6.98 -0.43 5.55
C LEU A 23 7.80 -1.27 4.57
N SER A 24 7.16 -2.29 3.98
CA SER A 24 7.77 -3.17 3.00
C SER A 24 6.69 -3.80 2.10
N PHE A 25 7.08 -4.37 0.97
CA PHE A 25 6.19 -5.18 0.15
C PHE A 25 6.98 -6.22 -0.65
N VAL A 26 6.32 -7.31 -1.02
CA VAL A 26 6.84 -8.35 -1.91
C VAL A 26 5.80 -8.65 -2.98
N GLY A 27 6.16 -8.40 -4.24
CA GLY A 27 5.34 -8.72 -5.41
C GLY A 27 5.70 -10.06 -6.03
N ARG A 28 4.70 -10.83 -6.45
CA ARG A 28 4.84 -12.05 -7.24
C ARG A 28 4.00 -11.92 -8.50
N GLU A 29 4.68 -11.92 -9.64
CA GLU A 29 4.07 -11.77 -10.96
C GLU A 29 4.62 -12.80 -11.93
N ALA A 30 3.75 -13.35 -12.78
CA ALA A 30 4.11 -14.25 -13.86
C ALA A 30 3.13 -14.12 -15.02
N ILE A 31 3.61 -14.35 -16.26
CA ILE A 31 2.78 -14.27 -17.46
C ILE A 31 1.64 -15.30 -17.37
N ASN A 32 0.41 -14.87 -17.66
CA ASN A 32 -0.82 -15.68 -17.58
C ASN A 32 -1.20 -16.16 -16.17
N HIS A 33 -0.64 -15.56 -15.12
CA HIS A 33 -1.02 -15.80 -13.73
C HIS A 33 -1.51 -14.52 -13.07
N PRO A 34 -2.44 -14.61 -12.10
CA PRO A 34 -2.79 -13.46 -11.29
C PRO A 34 -1.57 -13.00 -10.49
N PHE A 35 -1.38 -11.70 -10.39
CA PHE A 35 -0.36 -11.12 -9.52
C PHE A 35 -0.80 -11.19 -8.05
N CYS A 36 0.17 -11.13 -7.15
CA CYS A 36 -0.07 -11.06 -5.71
C CYS A 36 0.99 -10.18 -5.06
N PHE A 37 0.56 -9.26 -4.19
CA PHE A 37 1.43 -8.42 -3.39
C PHE A 37 1.15 -8.65 -1.91
N ASP A 38 2.18 -9.03 -1.16
CA ASP A 38 2.18 -8.97 0.29
C ASP A 38 2.72 -7.59 0.69
N ILE A 39 1.97 -6.84 1.50
CA ILE A 39 2.33 -5.47 1.88
C ILE A 39 2.33 -5.38 3.40
N GLU A 40 3.46 -4.97 3.97
CA GLU A 40 3.56 -4.64 5.39
C GLU A 40 3.24 -3.16 5.59
N LEU A 41 2.21 -2.89 6.39
CA LEU A 41 1.73 -1.55 6.67
C LEU A 41 1.92 -1.23 8.15
N VAL A 42 2.24 0.02 8.44
CA VAL A 42 2.28 0.57 9.80
C VAL A 42 1.32 1.75 9.91
N SER A 43 0.74 1.95 11.09
CA SER A 43 -0.17 3.05 11.41
C SER A 43 0.09 3.51 12.84
N ALA A 44 -0.13 4.79 13.12
CA ALA A 44 -0.07 5.33 14.47
C ALA A 44 -1.35 5.03 15.27
N ARG A 45 -2.44 4.62 14.60
CA ARG A 45 -3.72 4.29 15.24
C ARG A 45 -3.72 2.86 15.77
N PRO A 46 -3.83 2.65 17.10
CA PRO A 46 -3.89 1.32 17.68
C PRO A 46 -5.25 0.64 17.54
N ASP A 47 -6.30 1.39 17.20
CA ASP A 47 -7.70 0.94 17.10
C ASP A 47 -8.16 0.71 15.63
N LEU A 48 -7.21 0.34 14.77
CA LEU A 48 -7.47 0.07 13.36
C LEU A 48 -8.44 -1.12 13.19
N LYS A 49 -9.61 -0.86 12.58
CA LYS A 49 -10.62 -1.89 12.29
C LYS A 49 -10.27 -2.63 11.01
N LEU A 50 -9.74 -3.84 11.13
CA LEU A 50 -9.26 -4.63 10.00
C LEU A 50 -10.38 -5.02 9.04
N GLU A 51 -11.59 -5.24 9.55
CA GLU A 51 -12.77 -5.62 8.77
C GLU A 51 -13.15 -4.51 7.77
N GLU A 52 -12.90 -3.25 8.13
CA GLU A 52 -13.11 -2.10 7.26
C GLU A 52 -12.02 -1.98 6.18
N LEU A 53 -10.97 -2.81 6.20
CA LEU A 53 -9.91 -2.81 5.17
C LEU A 53 -10.08 -3.95 4.16
N LEU A 54 -10.78 -5.01 4.54
CA LEU A 54 -10.94 -6.21 3.72
C LEU A 54 -11.87 -5.98 2.53
N HIS A 55 -11.59 -6.71 1.44
CA HIS A 55 -12.39 -6.72 0.21
C HIS A 55 -12.56 -5.35 -0.47
N LYS A 56 -11.63 -4.43 -0.23
CA LYS A 56 -11.61 -3.12 -0.88
C LYS A 56 -10.52 -3.06 -1.95
N PRO A 57 -10.80 -2.45 -3.11
CA PRO A 57 -9.76 -2.16 -4.08
C PRO A 57 -8.66 -1.30 -3.45
N GLY A 58 -7.41 -1.72 -3.65
CA GLY A 58 -6.22 -1.03 -3.19
C GLY A 58 -5.29 -0.68 -4.35
N VAL A 59 -4.59 0.44 -4.23
CA VAL A 59 -3.58 0.88 -5.19
C VAL A 59 -2.26 1.05 -4.46
N LEU A 60 -1.25 0.31 -4.91
CA LEU A 60 0.14 0.48 -4.51
C LEU A 60 0.85 1.32 -5.59
N THR A 61 1.34 2.50 -5.23
CA THR A 61 1.98 3.45 -6.15
C THR A 61 3.46 3.57 -5.85
N PHE A 62 4.31 3.42 -6.88
CA PHE A 62 5.75 3.58 -6.81
C PHE A 62 6.18 4.92 -7.39
N GLY A 63 6.44 5.91 -6.54
CA GLY A 63 7.14 7.16 -6.86
C GLY A 63 6.61 7.94 -8.07
N ALA A 64 7.35 8.95 -8.50
CA ALA A 64 6.99 9.74 -9.70
C ALA A 64 7.37 9.05 -11.02
N THR A 65 7.98 7.85 -10.97
CA THR A 65 8.55 7.20 -12.17
C THR A 65 8.02 5.79 -12.45
N GLY A 66 7.18 5.21 -11.59
CA GLY A 66 6.70 3.85 -11.75
C GLY A 66 7.77 2.80 -11.42
#